data_AF-A0A3Q2XU50-F1
#
_entry.id   AF-A0A3Q2XU50-F1
#
_cell.length_a   1.000
_cell.length_b   1.000
_cell.length_c   1.000
_cell.angle_alpha   90.00
_cell.angle_beta   90.00
_cell.angle_gamma   90.00
#
_symmetry.space_group_name_H-M   'P 1'
#
loop_
_entity.id
_entity.type
_entity.pdbx_description
1 polymer ?
#
loop_
_entity_poly.entity_id
_entity_poly.type
_entity_poly.pdbx_seq_one_letter_code
_entity_poly.pdbx_strand_id
1 'polypeptide(L)'
;MDCITLAILVSVSQVWGAVTAAPMSVEVIRMKATVEGKSKQLVARLNKIQVPPGMTLAPPADRLDGLSSVVTLLDGYDKLISDSLNVSQVKAEISWLKSYLGQWKKGRCGEAKANRTSTAGGALQRLQSQQSYVLTVGIEALVRVKDILTRMLQNMEHLDKC
;
A
#
# COMPACT_ATOMS: atom_id res chain seq x y z
N MET A 1 75.31 -13.74 -8.24
CA MET A 1 74.76 -13.66 -9.61
C MET A 1 74.14 -15.02 -9.82
N ASP A 2 72.82 -15.23 -9.75
CA ASP A 2 71.69 -14.50 -10.36
C ASP A 2 70.41 -14.71 -9.48
N CYS A 3 69.64 -13.70 -9.09
CA CYS A 3 68.54 -12.98 -9.79
C CYS A 3 67.23 -13.77 -10.05
N ILE A 4 66.20 -13.45 -9.23
CA ILE A 4 64.78 -13.15 -9.56
C ILE A 4 63.96 -14.33 -10.15
N THR A 5 62.80 -14.76 -9.64
CA THR A 5 61.53 -14.01 -9.51
C THR A 5 60.52 -14.84 -8.69
N LEU A 6 59.80 -14.18 -7.77
CA LEU A 6 58.59 -14.71 -7.12
C LEU A 6 57.44 -14.85 -8.13
N ALA A 7 56.77 -16.00 -8.16
CA ALA A 7 55.44 -16.14 -8.76
C ALA A 7 54.46 -16.67 -7.69
N ILE A 8 53.72 -15.76 -7.07
CA ILE A 8 52.64 -16.09 -6.14
C ILE A 8 51.40 -16.40 -7.00
N LEU A 9 51.03 -17.67 -7.09
CA LEU A 9 49.74 -18.08 -7.67
C LEU A 9 48.65 -17.89 -6.62
N VAL A 10 47.91 -16.78 -6.70
CA VAL A 10 46.68 -16.56 -5.94
C VAL A 10 45.53 -17.19 -6.72
N SER A 11 45.11 -18.39 -6.34
CA SER A 11 43.86 -18.99 -6.81
C SER A 11 42.69 -18.40 -6.02
N VAL A 12 42.12 -17.28 -6.48
CA VAL A 12 40.86 -16.74 -5.94
C VAL A 12 39.71 -17.58 -6.50
N SER A 13 39.14 -18.45 -5.68
CA SER A 13 37.88 -19.13 -5.95
C SER A 13 36.75 -18.10 -6.02
N GLN A 14 36.41 -17.62 -7.21
CA GLN A 14 35.19 -16.83 -7.41
C GLN A 14 33.99 -17.79 -7.38
N VAL A 15 33.48 -18.06 -6.17
CA VAL A 15 32.11 -18.54 -6.02
C VAL A 15 31.21 -17.35 -6.37
N TRP A 16 30.94 -17.17 -7.66
CA TRP A 16 29.77 -16.39 -8.08
C TRP A 16 28.54 -17.21 -7.72
N GLY A 17 28.11 -17.06 -6.47
CA GLY A 17 26.71 -17.28 -6.11
C GLY A 17 25.91 -16.24 -6.87
N ALA A 18 25.43 -16.60 -8.06
CA ALA A 18 24.34 -15.88 -8.68
C ALA A 18 23.19 -15.92 -7.68
N VAL A 19 23.00 -14.84 -6.92
CA VAL A 19 21.77 -14.61 -6.18
C VAL A 19 20.71 -14.34 -7.25
N THR A 20 20.23 -15.41 -7.85
CA THR A 20 18.98 -15.37 -8.61
C THR A 20 17.92 -15.09 -7.57
N ALA A 21 17.46 -13.84 -7.52
CA ALA A 21 16.24 -13.53 -6.81
C ALA A 21 15.19 -14.54 -7.31
N ALA A 22 14.69 -15.39 -6.40
CA ALA A 22 13.75 -16.44 -6.77
C ALA A 22 12.58 -15.78 -7.54
N PRO A 23 12.21 -16.32 -8.72
CA PRO A 23 11.14 -15.74 -9.51
C PRO A 23 9.87 -15.63 -8.66
N MET A 24 9.21 -14.46 -8.72
CA MET A 24 7.96 -14.24 -7.99
C MET A 24 6.96 -15.37 -8.29
N SER A 25 6.28 -15.89 -7.26
CA SER A 25 5.29 -16.94 -7.49
C SER A 25 4.18 -16.42 -8.41
N VAL A 26 3.64 -17.30 -9.26
CA VAL A 26 2.53 -16.99 -10.18
C VAL A 26 1.35 -16.36 -9.43
N GLU A 27 1.14 -16.75 -8.19
CA GLU A 27 0.11 -16.22 -7.31
C GLU A 27 0.32 -14.74 -6.96
N VAL A 28 1.56 -14.32 -6.65
CA VAL A 28 1.92 -12.93 -6.37
C VAL A 28 1.71 -12.05 -7.60
N ILE A 29 2.10 -12.55 -8.78
CA ILE A 29 1.92 -11.85 -10.05
C ILE A 29 0.42 -11.64 -10.33
N ARG A 30 -0.40 -12.68 -10.17
CA ARG A 30 -1.85 -12.62 -10.35
C ARG A 30 -2.50 -11.66 -9.34
N MET A 31 -2.07 -11.69 -8.09
CA MET A 31 -2.53 -10.78 -7.05
C MET A 31 -2.23 -9.32 -7.43
N LYS A 32 -0.97 -9.00 -7.79
CA LYS A 32 -0.57 -7.64 -8.17
C LYS A 32 -1.40 -7.14 -9.36
N ALA A 33 -1.54 -7.94 -10.42
CA ALA A 33 -2.34 -7.57 -11.59
C ALA A 33 -3.82 -7.30 -11.24
N THR A 34 -4.39 -8.14 -10.37
CA THR A 34 -5.78 -8.00 -9.89
C THR A 34 -5.97 -6.71 -9.10
N VAL A 35 -5.07 -6.45 -8.14
CA VAL A 35 -5.10 -5.23 -7.32
C VAL A 35 -4.87 -3.99 -8.17
N GLU A 36 -3.92 -4.04 -9.10
CA GLU A 36 -3.61 -2.93 -10.00
C GLU A 36 -4.82 -2.53 -10.84
N GLY A 37 -5.46 -3.48 -11.52
CA GLY A 37 -6.63 -3.21 -12.35
C GLY A 37 -7.79 -2.58 -11.57
N LYS A 38 -8.09 -3.13 -10.40
CA LYS A 38 -9.17 -2.63 -9.53
C LYS A 38 -8.84 -1.28 -8.91
N SER A 39 -7.58 -1.05 -8.54
CA SER A 39 -7.11 0.23 -8.01
C SER A 39 -7.14 1.32 -9.07
N LYS A 40 -6.73 1.03 -10.31
CA LYS A 40 -6.84 1.97 -11.44
C LYS A 40 -8.28 2.37 -11.72
N GLN A 41 -9.19 1.39 -11.75
CA GLN A 41 -10.63 1.64 -11.89
C GLN A 41 -11.14 2.57 -10.78
N LEU A 42 -10.81 2.26 -9.52
CA LEU A 42 -11.26 3.03 -8.37
C LEU A 42 -10.70 4.46 -8.37
N VAL A 43 -9.41 4.64 -8.68
CA VAL A 43 -8.79 5.97 -8.83
C VAL A 43 -9.50 6.79 -9.92
N ALA A 44 -9.82 6.18 -11.06
CA ALA A 44 -10.54 6.86 -12.13
C ALA A 44 -11.94 7.32 -11.70
N ARG A 45 -12.63 6.57 -10.82
CA ARG A 45 -13.90 7.01 -10.23
C ARG A 45 -13.70 8.12 -9.19
N LEU A 46 -12.71 7.98 -8.31
CA LEU A 46 -12.39 8.98 -7.29
C LEU A 46 -12.01 10.33 -7.89
N ASN A 47 -11.39 10.35 -9.08
CA ASN A 47 -11.10 11.58 -9.82
C ASN A 47 -12.34 12.37 -10.25
N LYS A 48 -13.52 11.73 -10.27
CA LYS A 48 -14.80 12.40 -10.59
C LYS A 48 -15.46 13.04 -9.37
N ILE A 49 -14.96 12.77 -8.17
CA ILE A 49 -15.50 13.33 -6.93
C ILE A 49 -15.00 14.77 -6.81
N GLN A 50 -15.94 15.71 -6.71
CA GLN A 50 -15.61 17.12 -6.53
C GLN A 50 -15.29 17.39 -5.06
N VAL A 51 -14.13 18.03 -4.84
CA VAL A 51 -13.78 18.60 -3.54
C VAL A 51 -14.36 20.02 -3.50
N PRO A 52 -15.19 20.36 -2.49
CA PRO A 52 -15.77 21.70 -2.38
C PRO A 52 -14.70 22.81 -2.41
N PRO A 53 -14.91 23.90 -3.17
CA PRO A 53 -14.02 25.05 -3.14
C PRO A 53 -13.86 25.59 -1.71
N GLY A 54 -12.63 25.96 -1.32
CA GLY A 54 -12.33 26.44 0.04
C GLY A 54 -12.15 25.33 1.09
N MET A 55 -12.37 24.07 0.74
CA MET A 55 -12.04 22.95 1.63
C MET A 55 -10.52 22.83 1.78
N THR A 56 -10.02 23.00 3.00
CA THR A 56 -8.61 22.80 3.31
C THR A 56 -8.34 21.32 3.54
N LEU A 57 -7.55 20.71 2.65
CA LEU A 57 -7.08 19.34 2.81
C LEU A 57 -5.71 19.37 3.46
N ALA A 58 -5.51 18.58 4.52
CA ALA A 58 -4.18 18.43 5.08
C ALA A 58 -3.25 17.72 4.04
N PRO A 59 -1.93 17.88 4.12
CA PRO A 59 -1.03 17.06 3.32
C PRO A 59 -1.14 15.57 3.70
N PRO A 60 -0.87 14.63 2.77
CA PRO A 60 -0.81 13.21 3.09
C PRO A 60 0.26 12.94 4.15
N ALA A 61 -0.13 12.42 5.31
CA ALA A 61 0.80 12.09 6.39
C ALA A 61 1.00 10.59 6.58
N ASP A 62 0.10 9.76 6.04
CA ASP A 62 0.17 8.32 6.25
C ASP A 62 1.24 7.68 5.36
N ARG A 63 2.03 6.80 5.98
CA ARG A 63 3.07 6.02 5.32
C ARG A 63 2.50 4.70 4.81
N LEU A 64 3.01 4.27 3.65
CA LEU A 64 2.74 2.95 3.08
C LEU A 64 3.96 2.08 3.32
N ASP A 65 4.08 1.49 4.51
CA ASP A 65 5.24 0.70 4.92
C ASP A 65 5.15 -0.79 4.50
N GLY A 66 4.02 -1.19 3.91
CA GLY A 66 3.78 -2.55 3.42
C GLY A 66 2.30 -2.89 3.31
N LEU A 67 1.98 -4.14 2.98
CA LEU A 67 0.63 -4.68 2.86
C LEU A 67 -0.23 -4.40 4.11
N SER A 68 0.34 -4.59 5.31
CA SER A 68 -0.35 -4.33 6.58
C SER A 68 -0.84 -2.87 6.67
N SER A 69 0.02 -1.92 6.33
CA SER A 69 -0.31 -0.49 6.35
C SER A 69 -1.38 -0.10 5.33
N VAL A 70 -1.33 -0.67 4.12
CA VAL A 70 -2.35 -0.43 3.09
C VAL A 70 -3.71 -0.92 3.57
N VAL A 71 -3.79 -2.14 4.11
CA VAL A 71 -5.04 -2.71 4.62
C VAL A 71 -5.60 -1.88 5.79
N THR A 72 -4.74 -1.49 6.75
CA THR A 72 -5.16 -0.68 7.91
C THR A 72 -5.66 0.70 7.49
N LEU A 73 -4.98 1.38 6.57
CA LEU A 73 -5.39 2.71 6.12
C LEU A 73 -6.68 2.64 5.30
N LEU A 74 -6.81 1.68 4.39
CA LEU A 74 -8.06 1.47 3.64
C LEU A 74 -9.24 1.20 4.59
N ASP A 75 -9.06 0.37 5.62
CA ASP A 75 -10.11 0.13 6.61
C ASP A 75 -10.47 1.38 7.43
N GLY A 76 -9.46 2.13 7.86
CA GLY A 76 -9.65 3.34 8.65
C GLY A 76 -10.42 4.41 7.87
N TYR A 77 -10.03 4.66 6.61
CA TYR A 77 -10.70 5.65 5.78
C TYR A 77 -12.09 5.20 5.31
N ASP A 78 -12.28 3.92 4.99
CA ASP A 78 -13.59 3.34 4.64
C ASP A 78 -14.64 3.59 5.74
N LYS A 79 -14.25 3.47 7.01
CA LYS A 79 -15.12 3.76 8.18
C LYS A 79 -15.50 5.23 8.33
N LEU A 80 -14.71 6.15 7.76
CA LEU A 80 -14.97 7.59 7.80
C LEU A 80 -15.85 8.05 6.62
N ILE A 81 -16.05 7.21 5.62
CA ILE A 81 -16.88 7.53 4.46
C ILE A 81 -18.35 7.27 4.80
N SER A 82 -19.08 8.37 5.01
CA SER A 82 -20.51 8.36 5.25
C SER A 82 -21.32 7.92 4.02
N ASP A 83 -22.40 7.19 4.27
CA ASP A 83 -23.37 6.80 3.24
C ASP A 83 -24.12 8.02 2.67
N SER A 84 -24.16 9.14 3.39
CA SER A 84 -24.77 10.39 2.95
C SER A 84 -24.08 11.04 1.74
N LEU A 85 -22.87 10.60 1.39
CA LEU A 85 -22.11 11.13 0.25
C LEU A 85 -22.55 10.56 -1.11
N ASN A 86 -23.51 9.62 -1.14
CA ASN A 86 -23.98 8.95 -2.36
C ASN A 86 -22.82 8.31 -3.17
N VAL A 87 -21.87 7.69 -2.47
CA VAL A 87 -20.66 7.06 -3.03
C VAL A 87 -20.67 5.53 -2.86
N SER A 88 -21.86 4.92 -2.88
CA SER A 88 -22.06 3.48 -2.59
C SER A 88 -21.16 2.56 -3.43
N GLN A 89 -21.05 2.82 -4.74
CA GLN A 89 -20.18 2.06 -5.64
C GLN A 89 -18.70 2.17 -5.25
N VAL A 90 -18.24 3.38 -4.89
CA VAL A 90 -16.86 3.64 -4.46
C VAL A 90 -16.59 2.91 -3.14
N LYS A 91 -17.51 2.98 -2.18
CA LYS A 91 -17.42 2.28 -0.90
C LYS A 91 -17.35 0.77 -1.08
N ALA A 92 -18.15 0.21 -1.99
CA ALA A 92 -18.10 -1.21 -2.34
C ALA A 92 -16.73 -1.62 -2.95
N GLU A 93 -16.19 -0.81 -3.85
CA GLU A 93 -14.87 -1.04 -4.46
C GLU A 93 -13.72 -0.95 -3.43
N ILE A 94 -13.79 0.01 -2.49
CA ILE A 94 -12.84 0.13 -1.36
C ILE A 94 -12.93 -1.12 -0.46
N SER A 95 -14.16 -1.49 -0.06
CA SER A 95 -14.42 -2.66 0.77
C SER A 95 -13.92 -3.95 0.12
N TRP A 96 -14.09 -4.08 -1.20
CA TRP A 96 -13.57 -5.22 -1.96
C TRP A 96 -12.03 -5.25 -1.93
N LEU A 97 -11.36 -4.13 -2.23
CA LEU A 97 -9.89 -4.06 -2.24
C LEU A 97 -9.31 -4.38 -0.86
N LYS A 98 -9.88 -3.76 0.18
CA LYS A 98 -9.54 -4.02 1.59
C LYS A 98 -9.66 -5.51 1.92
N SER A 99 -10.78 -6.12 1.55
CA SER A 99 -11.05 -7.53 1.87
C SER A 99 -10.10 -8.46 1.12
N TYR A 100 -9.86 -8.21 -0.16
CA TYR A 100 -8.95 -8.99 -0.99
C TYR A 100 -7.51 -8.93 -0.46
N LEU A 101 -7.00 -7.72 -0.20
CA LEU A 101 -5.67 -7.52 0.39
C LEU A 101 -5.59 -8.07 1.82
N GLY A 102 -6.68 -8.00 2.59
CA GLY A 102 -6.75 -8.57 3.94
C GLY A 102 -6.66 -10.09 3.94
N GLN A 103 -7.32 -10.77 3.00
CA GLN A 103 -7.20 -12.21 2.80
C GLN A 103 -5.79 -12.59 2.35
N TRP A 104 -5.24 -11.85 1.39
CA TRP A 104 -3.86 -12.03 0.95
C TRP A 104 -2.85 -11.88 2.11
N LYS A 105 -3.05 -10.86 2.95
CA LYS A 105 -2.26 -10.63 4.16
C LYS A 105 -2.32 -11.84 5.10
N LYS A 106 -3.49 -12.41 5.34
CA LYS A 106 -3.64 -13.60 6.21
C LYS A 106 -2.88 -14.81 5.69
N GLY A 107 -2.90 -15.03 4.37
CA GLY A 107 -2.19 -16.17 3.76
C GLY A 107 -0.66 -16.01 3.73
N ARG A 108 -0.16 -14.77 3.70
CA ARG A 108 1.27 -14.49 3.47
C ARG A 108 2.02 -13.98 4.71
N CYS A 109 1.35 -13.17 5.52
CA CYS A 109 1.91 -12.61 6.73
C CYS A 109 1.48 -13.49 7.91
N GLY A 110 2.41 -14.20 8.54
CA GLY A 110 2.10 -15.00 9.73
C GLY A 110 1.35 -14.19 10.80
N GLU A 111 0.47 -14.84 11.56
CA GLU A 111 -0.54 -14.18 12.42
C GLU A 111 0.05 -13.11 13.36
N ALA A 112 1.23 -13.35 13.95
CA ALA A 112 1.90 -12.40 14.83
C ALA A 112 2.34 -11.09 14.14
N LYS A 113 2.70 -11.14 12.85
CA LYS A 113 2.98 -9.94 12.03
C LYS A 113 1.71 -9.34 11.44
N ALA A 114 0.72 -10.18 11.09
CA ALA A 114 -0.56 -9.72 10.56
C ALA A 114 -1.36 -8.86 11.57
N ASN A 115 -1.18 -9.11 12.87
CA ASN A 115 -1.83 -8.39 13.97
C ASN A 115 -1.05 -7.18 14.49
N ARG A 116 0.19 -6.93 14.02
CA ARG A 116 0.81 -5.62 14.22
C ARG A 116 0.04 -4.61 13.38
N THR A 117 -0.87 -3.89 14.04
CA THR A 117 -1.42 -2.66 13.50
C THR A 117 -0.25 -1.73 13.22
N SER A 118 -0.03 -1.42 11.94
CA SER A 118 0.73 -0.23 11.58
C SER A 118 0.03 0.93 12.27
N THR A 119 0.76 1.72 13.05
CA THR A 119 0.20 2.93 13.64
C THR A 119 -0.43 3.75 12.52
N ALA A 120 -1.74 3.95 12.59
CA ALA A 120 -2.44 4.85 11.68
C ALA A 120 -1.65 6.17 11.66
N GLY A 121 -1.32 6.67 10.47
CA GLY A 121 -0.62 7.94 10.37
C GLY A 121 -1.48 9.07 10.94
N GLY A 122 -0.83 10.20 11.23
CA GLY A 122 -1.48 11.32 11.92
C GLY A 122 -2.71 11.87 11.18
N ALA A 123 -2.81 11.68 9.86
CA ALA A 123 -3.96 12.14 9.08
C ALA A 123 -5.23 11.33 9.39
N LEU A 124 -5.14 9.99 9.41
CA LEU A 124 -6.27 9.14 9.74
C LEU A 124 -6.74 9.38 11.18
N GLN A 125 -5.81 9.46 12.14
CA GLN A 125 -6.14 9.73 13.54
C GLN A 125 -6.83 11.09 13.73
N ARG A 126 -6.35 12.13 13.03
CA ARG A 126 -6.97 13.46 13.05
C ARG A 126 -8.42 13.38 12.54
N LEU A 127 -8.67 12.76 11.40
CA LEU A 127 -10.04 12.65 10.88
C LEU A 127 -10.96 11.84 11.79
N GLN A 128 -10.44 10.78 12.42
CA GLN A 128 -11.18 10.01 13.41
C GLN A 128 -11.60 10.86 14.61
N SER A 129 -10.80 11.85 15.03
CA SER A 129 -11.17 12.79 16.10
C SER A 129 -12.22 13.83 15.68
N GLN A 130 -12.49 13.98 14.39
CA GLN A 130 -13.36 15.01 13.81
C GLN A 130 -14.67 14.45 13.24
N GLN A 131 -15.06 13.22 13.61
CA GLN A 131 -16.21 12.49 13.03
C GLN A 131 -17.55 13.25 13.08
N SER A 132 -17.70 14.27 13.93
CA SER A 132 -18.87 15.17 13.92
C SER A 132 -19.05 15.94 12.61
N TYR A 133 -17.97 16.18 11.86
CA TYR A 133 -17.98 16.88 10.56
C TYR A 133 -18.12 15.90 9.41
N VAL A 134 -19.21 15.13 9.41
CA VAL A 134 -19.43 13.94 8.57
C VAL A 134 -19.10 14.15 7.09
N LEU A 135 -19.59 15.25 6.48
CA LEU A 135 -19.36 15.52 5.06
C LEU A 135 -17.90 15.85 4.77
N THR A 136 -17.29 16.74 5.57
CA THR A 136 -15.89 17.15 5.44
C THR A 136 -14.96 15.95 5.64
N VAL A 137 -15.18 15.19 6.70
CA VAL A 137 -14.39 13.99 7.02
C VAL A 137 -14.51 12.95 5.92
N GLY A 138 -15.72 12.70 5.41
CA GLY A 138 -15.92 11.70 4.36
C GLY A 138 -15.31 12.11 3.02
N ILE A 139 -15.39 13.39 2.62
CA ILE A 139 -14.74 13.89 1.41
C ILE A 139 -13.22 13.80 1.54
N GLU A 140 -12.65 14.21 2.68
CA GLU A 140 -11.21 14.09 2.88
C GLU A 140 -10.78 12.61 2.90
N ALA A 141 -11.56 11.71 3.52
CA ALA A 141 -11.29 10.28 3.50
C ALA A 141 -11.25 9.71 2.07
N LEU A 142 -12.16 10.12 1.18
CA LEU A 142 -12.13 9.73 -0.23
C LEU A 142 -10.86 10.21 -0.96
N VAL A 143 -10.41 11.44 -0.67
CA VAL A 143 -9.14 11.96 -1.20
C VAL A 143 -7.97 11.12 -0.69
N ARG A 144 -7.97 10.74 0.60
CA ARG A 144 -6.91 9.91 1.19
C ARG A 144 -6.86 8.51 0.60
N VAL A 145 -8.01 7.89 0.35
CA VAL A 145 -8.08 6.62 -0.36
C VAL A 145 -7.43 6.76 -1.73
N LYS A 146 -7.75 7.82 -2.48
CA LYS A 146 -7.11 8.08 -3.78
C LYS A 146 -5.58 8.16 -3.64
N ASP A 147 -5.07 8.93 -2.68
CA ASP A 147 -3.63 9.09 -2.45
C ASP A 147 -2.93 7.78 -2.08
N ILE A 148 -3.58 6.93 -1.29
CA ILE A 148 -3.08 5.58 -0.95
C ILE A 148 -2.98 4.73 -2.21
N LEU A 149 -4.05 4.67 -3.00
CA LEU A 149 -4.08 3.85 -4.22
C LEU A 149 -3.06 4.34 -5.25
N THR A 150 -2.93 5.65 -5.45
CA THR A 150 -1.94 6.23 -6.37
C THR A 150 -0.52 5.88 -5.94
N ARG A 151 -0.17 6.05 -4.66
CA ARG A 151 1.17 5.70 -4.15
C ARG A 151 1.45 4.20 -4.19
N MET A 152 0.45 3.37 -3.91
CA MET A 152 0.55 1.92 -4.06
C MET A 152 0.81 1.51 -5.52
N LEU A 153 0.07 2.09 -6.47
CA LEU A 153 0.24 1.84 -7.91
C LEU A 153 1.62 2.28 -8.42
N GLN A 154 2.22 3.32 -7.84
CA GLN A 154 3.58 3.75 -8.16
C GLN A 154 4.65 2.76 -7.70
N ASN A 155 4.38 1.96 -6.67
CA ASN A 155 5.33 0.99 -6.15
C ASN A 155 4.61 -0.22 -5.52
N MET A 156 4.18 -1.13 -6.39
CA MET A 156 3.44 -2.35 -6.02
C MET A 156 4.28 -3.35 -5.21
N GLU A 157 5.62 -3.22 -5.18
CA GLU A 157 6.50 -4.04 -4.33
C GLU A 157 6.24 -3.82 -2.84
N HIS A 158 5.57 -2.72 -2.45
CA HIS A 158 5.10 -2.56 -1.07
C HIS A 158 4.15 -3.68 -0.64
N LEU A 159 3.42 -4.30 -1.57
CA LEU A 159 2.50 -5.40 -1.26
C LEU A 159 3.23 -6.72 -0.94
N ASP A 160 4.54 -6.79 -1.16
CA ASP A 160 5.36 -7.93 -0.76
C ASP A 160 5.84 -7.86 0.69
N LYS A 161 5.77 -6.68 1.30
CA LYS A 161 6.18 -6.45 2.68
C LYS A 161 5.00 -6.65 3.63
N CYS A 162 5.25 -7.41 4.69
CA CYS A 162 4.45 -7.46 5.91
C CYS A 162 5.14 -6.56 6.95
#